data_AF-J5UVP4-F1
#
_entry.id   AF-J5UVP4-F1
#
_cell.length_a   1.000
_cell.length_b   1.000
_cell.length_c   1.000
_cell.angle_alpha   90.00
_cell.angle_beta   90.00
_cell.angle_gamma   90.00
#
_symmetry.space_group_name_H-M   'P 1'
#
loop_
_entity.id
_entity.type
_entity.pdbx_description
1 polymer ?
#
loop_
_entity_poly.entity_id
_entity_poly.type
_entity_poly.pdbx_seq_one_letter_code
_entity_poly.pdbx_strand_id
1 'polypeptide(L)' 'MLANHIFLGVIGAPQVIIIIAVALLFFGGKKIPELMRGLGGGIREFKDAMKDGEAEKKEELDKREILDRSEQLKKLEEKN' A
#
# COMPACT_ATOMS: atom_id res chain seq x y z
N MET A 1 39.71 16.23 -13.82
CA MET A 1 38.89 15.14 -14.39
C MET A 1 37.84 14.57 -13.43
N LEU A 2 37.72 15.03 -12.17
CA LEU A 2 36.67 14.55 -11.25
C LEU A 2 35.30 15.23 -11.45
N ALA A 3 35.29 16.46 -11.98
CA ALA A 3 34.06 17.23 -12.20
C ALA A 3 33.10 16.56 -13.21
N ASN A 4 33.63 15.88 -14.23
CA ASN A 4 32.80 15.19 -15.22
C ASN A 4 32.08 13.95 -14.66
N HIS A 5 32.64 13.29 -13.63
CA HIS A 5 32.00 12.13 -12.99
C HIS A 5 30.83 12.51 -12.08
N ILE A 6 30.80 13.76 -11.59
CA ILE A 6 29.68 14.26 -10.79
C ILE A 6 28.42 14.42 -11.67
N PHE A 7 28.60 14.70 -12.96
CA PHE A 7 27.50 15.07 -13.86
C PHE A 7 27.06 13.95 -14.81
N LEU A 8 27.94 13.00 -15.15
CA LEU A 8 27.68 11.98 -16.18
C LEU A 8 27.53 10.56 -15.59
N GLY A 9 26.30 10.23 -15.20
CA GLY A 9 25.77 8.87 -15.40
C GLY A 9 25.98 7.81 -14.32
N VAL A 10 26.77 8.04 -13.27
CA VAL A 10 26.83 7.15 -12.10
C VAL A 10 26.30 7.92 -10.90
N ILE A 11 25.00 7.83 -10.65
CA ILE A 11 24.41 8.28 -9.38
C ILE A 11 24.88 7.30 -8.31
N GLY A 12 26.11 7.51 -7.84
CA GLY A 12 26.66 6.80 -6.71
C GLY A 12 26.07 7.31 -5.40
N ALA A 13 26.34 6.58 -4.31
CA ALA A 13 25.99 7.00 -2.95
C ALA A 13 26.41 8.45 -2.62
N PRO A 14 27.58 8.96 -3.05
CA PRO A 14 28.00 10.34 -2.74
C PRO A 14 27.06 11.42 -3.32
N GLN A 15 26.60 11.24 -4.56
CA GLN A 15 25.73 12.21 -5.23
C GLN A 15 24.35 12.25 -4.58
N VAL A 16 23.80 11.10 -4.22
CA VAL A 16 22.51 11.01 -3.50
C VAL A 16 22.59 11.74 -2.16
N ILE A 17 23.68 11.56 -1.41
CA ILE A 17 23.89 12.25 -0.13
C ILE A 17 23.93 13.77 -0.32
N ILE A 18 24.60 14.27 -1.36
CA ILE A 18 24.64 15.72 -1.64
C ILE A 18 23.23 16.26 -1.96
N ILE A 19 22.46 15.55 -2.79
CA ILE A 19 21.07 15.96 -3.12
C ILE A 19 20.21 16.00 -1.86
N ILE A 20 20.31 14.97 -1.02
CA ILE A 20 19.59 14.93 0.27
C ILE A 20 20.05 16.08 1.16
N ALA A 21 21.35 16.35 1.26
CA ALA A 21 21.87 17.46 2.08
C ALA A 21 21.34 18.82 1.63
N VAL A 22 21.31 19.07 0.31
CA VAL A 22 20.71 20.30 -0.26
C VAL A 22 19.21 20.34 0.03
N ALA A 23 18.48 19.25 -0.20
CA ALA A 23 17.05 19.17 0.11
C ALA A 23 16.76 19.43 1.60
N LEU A 24 17.58 18.90 2.51
CA LEU A 24 17.47 19.15 3.96
C LEU A 24 17.81 20.60 4.32
N LEU A 25 18.64 21.30 3.53
CA LEU A 25 18.92 22.72 3.75
C LEU A 25 17.72 23.60 3.34
N PHE A 26 17.06 23.28 2.22
CA PHE A 26 15.88 24.00 1.74
C PHE A 26 14.62 23.70 2.55
N PHE A 27 14.34 22.41 2.80
CA PHE A 27 13.14 21.96 3.50
C PHE A 27 13.34 21.89 5.03
N GLY A 28 14.57 21.87 5.51
CA GLY A 28 14.90 21.64 6.92
C GLY A 28 14.88 20.15 7.27
N GLY A 29 15.74 19.74 8.21
CA GLY A 29 15.88 18.34 8.64
C GLY A 29 14.62 17.70 9.24
N LYS A 30 13.63 18.52 9.63
CA LYS A 30 12.38 18.06 10.26
C LYS A 30 11.25 17.78 9.26
N LYS A 31 11.24 18.41 8.08
CA LYS A 31 10.13 18.26 7.11
C LYS A 31 10.10 16.89 6.44
N ILE A 32 11.25 16.30 6.12
CA ILE A 32 11.30 14.97 5.48
C ILE A 32 10.70 13.88 6.41
N PRO A 33 11.11 13.77 7.70
CA PRO A 33 10.47 12.84 8.64
C PRO A 33 8.98 13.11 8.87
N GLU A 34 8.57 14.38 8.93
CA GLU A 34 7.17 14.77 9.14
C GLU A 34 6.28 14.33 7.97
N LEU A 35 6.73 14.56 6.73
CA LEU A 35 6.06 14.09 5.52
C LEU A 35 6.01 12.56 5.45
N MET A 36 7.11 11.87 5.79
CA MET A 36 7.13 10.40 5.83
C MET A 36 6.17 9.83 6.86
N ARG A 37 6.05 10.45 8.04
CA ARG A 37 5.09 10.03 9.08
C ARG A 37 3.65 10.23 8.62
N GLY A 38 3.33 11.37 8.00
CA GLY A 38 2.01 11.64 7.44
C GLY A 38 1.63 10.66 6.32
N LEU A 39 2.53 10.49 5.34
CA LEU A 39 2.32 9.56 4.22
C LEU A 39 2.23 8.10 4.70
N GLY A 40 3.12 7.70 5.61
CA GLY A 40 3.16 6.35 6.16
C GLY A 40 1.90 6.00 6.96
N GLY A 41 1.37 6.95 7.73
CA GLY A 41 0.07 6.81 8.39
C GLY A 41 -1.06 6.63 7.37
N GLY A 42 -1.15 7.50 6.36
CA GLY A 42 -2.18 7.40 5.33
C GLY A 42 -2.15 6.08 4.54
N ILE A 43 -0.96 5.59 4.17
CA ILE A 43 -0.81 4.30 3.49
C ILE A 43 -1.24 3.13 4.40
N ARG A 44 -0.96 3.22 5.71
CA ARG A 44 -1.37 2.21 6.68
C ARG A 44 -2.89 2.17 6.83
N GLU A 45 -3.53 3.31 7.07
CA GLU A 45 -4.98 3.43 7.18
C GLU A 45 -5.67 2.92 5.90
N PHE A 46 -5.13 3.28 4.73
CA PHE A 46 -5.65 2.82 3.45
C PHE A 46 -5.57 1.30 3.31
N LYS A 47 -4.44 0.69 3.69
CA LYS A 47 -4.26 -0.75 3.67
C LYS A 47 -5.19 -1.48 4.64
N ASP A 48 -5.38 -0.93 5.83
CA ASP A 48 -6.24 -1.51 6.86
C ASP A 48 -7.71 -1.47 6.39
N ALA A 49 -8.17 -0.33 5.86
CA ALA A 49 -9.51 -0.20 5.27
C ALA A 49 -9.76 -1.16 4.09
N MET A 50 -8.76 -1.39 3.24
CA MET A 50 -8.86 -2.37 2.15
C MET A 50 -9.01 -3.81 2.66
N LYS A 51 -8.28 -4.18 3.72
CA LYS A 51 -8.35 -5.51 4.31
C LYS A 51 -9.71 -5.80 4.94
N ASP A 52 -10.26 -4.83 5.65
CA ASP A 52 -11.57 -5.00 6.29
C ASP A 52 -12.67 -5.18 5.22
N GLY A 53 -12.60 -4.41 4.13
CA GLY A 53 -13.52 -4.60 2.99
C GLY A 53 -13.35 -5.95 2.27
N GLU A 54 -12.12 -6.48 2.18
CA GLU A 54 -11.89 -7.83 1.64
C GLU A 54 -12.44 -8.93 2.55
N ALA A 55 -12.32 -8.79 3.87
CA ALA A 55 -12.85 -9.73 4.84
C ALA A 55 -14.40 -9.76 4.80
N GLU A 56 -15.03 -8.60 4.79
CA GLU A 56 -16.49 -8.47 4.69
C GLU A 56 -17.03 -9.07 3.38
N LYS A 57 -16.36 -8.79 2.26
CA LYS A 57 -16.73 -9.36 0.96
C LYS A 57 -16.59 -10.89 0.95
N LYS A 58 -15.57 -11.44 1.62
CA LYS A 58 -15.34 -12.89 1.70
C LYS A 58 -16.41 -13.58 2.55
N GLU A 59 -16.83 -12.98 3.66
CA GLU A 59 -17.93 -13.50 4.48
C GLU A 59 -19.28 -13.44 3.75
N GLU A 60 -19.54 -12.37 2.99
CA GLU A 60 -20.78 -12.23 2.22
C GLU A 60 -20.86 -13.27 1.07
N LEU A 61 -19.74 -13.59 0.43
CA LEU A 61 -19.64 -14.65 -0.59
C LEU A 61 -19.90 -16.04 0.01
N ASP A 62 -19.31 -16.35 1.15
CA ASP A 62 -19.47 -17.63 1.83
C ASP A 62 -20.93 -17.85 2.29
N LYS A 63 -21.58 -16.81 2.83
CA LYS A 63 -23.01 -16.87 3.17
C LYS A 63 -23.91 -17.09 1.97
N ARG A 64 -23.65 -16.42 0.84
CA ARG A 64 -24.42 -16.62 -0.40
C ARG A 64 -24.27 -18.05 -0.92
N GLU A 65 -23.05 -18.59 -0.89
CA GLU A 65 -22.78 -19.97 -1.34
C GLU A 65 -23.53 -21.01 -0.48
N ILE A 66 -23.57 -20.83 0.83
CA ILE A 66 -24.31 -21.70 1.74
C ILE A 66 -25.82 -21.60 1.51
N LEU A 67 -26.34 -20.38 1.27
CA LEU A 67 -27.76 -20.15 1.02
C LEU A 67 -28.24 -20.84 -0.26
N ASP A 68 -27.51 -20.65 -1.38
CA ASP A 68 -27.82 -21.30 -2.66
C ASP A 68 -27.81 -22.83 -2.55
N ARG A 69 -26.84 -23.39 -1.83
CA ARG A 69 -26.72 -24.83 -1.62
C ARG A 69 -27.88 -25.38 -0.77
N SER A 70 -28.33 -24.62 0.22
CA SER A 70 -29.49 -24.98 1.05
C SER A 70 -30.81 -24.98 0.26
N GLU A 71 -30.99 -24.05 -0.67
CA GLU A 71 -32.17 -24.03 -1.56
C GLU A 71 -32.17 -25.20 -2.54
N GLN A 72 -31.00 -25.58 -3.07
CA GLN A 72 -30.86 -26.74 -3.93
C GLN A 72 -31.23 -28.05 -3.22
N LEU A 73 -30.81 -28.20 -1.94
CA LEU A 73 -31.14 -29.37 -1.13
C LEU A 73 -32.64 -29.49 -0.88
N LYS A 74 -33.33 -28.39 -0.54
CA LYS A 74 -34.79 -28.38 -0.35
C LYS A 74 -35.55 -28.77 -1.61
N LYS A 75 -35.13 -28.27 -2.78
CA LYS A 75 -35.73 -28.64 -4.08
C LYS A 75 -35.52 -30.11 -4.44
N LEU A 76 -34.49 -30.75 -3.88
CA LEU A 76 -34.21 -32.18 -4.07
C LEU A 76 -35.09 -33.06 -3.18
N GLU A 77 -35.39 -32.61 -1.96
CA GLU A 77 -36.31 -33.30 -1.04
C GLU A 77 -37.77 -33.24 -1.53
N GLU A 78 -38.23 -32.10 -2.06
CA GLU A 78 -39.61 -31.97 -2.57
C GLU A 78 -39.89 -32.78 -3.85
N LYS A 79 -38.85 -33.28 -4.53
CA LYS A 79 -38.97 -34.02 -5.79
C LYS A 79 -39.01 -35.55 -5.61
N ASN A 80 -38.78 -36.05 -4.39
CA ASN A 80 -38.90 -37.47 -4.02
C ASN A 80 -40.20 -37.71 -3.24
#